data_AF-A0A067M8S3-F1
#
_entry.id   AF-A0A067M8S3-F1
#
_cell.length_a   1.000
_cell.length_b   1.000
_cell.length_c   1.000
_cell.angle_alpha   90.00
_cell.angle_beta   90.00
_cell.angle_gamma   90.00
#
_symmetry.space_group_name_H-M   'P 1'
#
loop_
_entity.id
_entity.type
_entity.pdbx_description
1 polymer ?
#
loop_
_entity_poly.entity_id
_entity_poly.type
_entity_poly.pdbx_seq_one_letter_code
_entity_poly.pdbx_strand_id
1 'polypeptide(L)'
;MLQTVRTLALPRKPIQPIHEHTDLAKRSAPLPPGMSPKKAHEVEQLSYLISNVISNTALRTSSIRHVVDAGAGQGHLARALSSPPHSLHVLALDSNTIQTDSAQRWDKRAQKDKSKKEAKKKAVPESASENVQIEDGRASQGSIRHSTVRITPETLPAIIDSWFRDGFSAPRPNEFGESEPIAPVLLVGLHACGSLTPSVLRSFISLNNRSPEPSAEGSLWKPAGLVIVGCCYNLMDSCDFPLSDHFKTQCPSLPALGHNHLQLAAQCPALWLSSPPERARFKLARRKAVFRALLGRTLERLVPSVSDAGRVVGRLNDAAYESWETFLTVVGTRLGVDLLNGQQFDFPSASVAAPAAATAGAVDTRSKDANLSYKLEILHVLRCLVGSLVEDLIVVDRYMYLLEECSALPFAAEDDERGMTGAGEWEVNVVNVFDQLTGSARNIALVVSPADFKGGEK
;
A
#
# COMPACT_ATOMS: atom_id res chain seq x y z
N MET A 1 -12.56 -13.45 23.27
CA MET A 1 -11.82 -12.36 22.59
C MET A 1 -11.05 -12.85 21.36
N LEU A 2 -9.99 -13.67 21.47
CA LEU A 2 -9.19 -14.06 20.29
C LEU A 2 -10.00 -14.79 19.20
N GLN A 3 -10.91 -15.68 19.61
CA GLN A 3 -11.83 -16.32 18.68
C GLN A 3 -12.75 -15.30 18.00
N THR A 4 -13.31 -14.37 18.76
CA THR A 4 -14.13 -13.25 18.25
C THR A 4 -13.38 -12.40 17.22
N VAL A 5 -12.12 -12.06 17.50
CA VAL A 5 -11.27 -11.31 16.55
C VAL A 5 -11.08 -12.12 15.26
N ARG A 6 -10.78 -13.42 15.37
CA ARG A 6 -10.62 -14.28 14.18
C ARG A 6 -11.90 -14.45 13.37
N THR A 7 -13.06 -14.49 14.03
CA THR A 7 -14.35 -14.65 13.35
C THR A 7 -14.85 -13.37 12.70
N LEU A 8 -14.51 -12.20 13.26
CA LEU A 8 -14.92 -10.91 12.71
C LEU A 8 -13.94 -10.36 11.67
N ALA A 9 -12.68 -10.79 11.70
CA ALA A 9 -11.67 -10.27 10.78
C ALA A 9 -11.96 -10.69 9.34
N LEU A 10 -11.72 -9.78 8.40
CA LEU A 10 -11.87 -10.10 6.98
C LEU A 10 -10.92 -11.24 6.58
N PRO A 11 -11.34 -12.17 5.70
CA PRO A 11 -10.47 -13.21 5.18
C PRO A 11 -9.23 -12.60 4.53
N ARG A 12 -8.06 -13.18 4.78
CA ARG A 12 -6.77 -12.69 4.22
C ARG A 12 -6.13 -13.64 3.21
N LYS A 13 -6.86 -14.68 2.80
CA LYS A 13 -6.38 -15.65 1.79
C LYS A 13 -6.28 -14.92 0.44
N PRO A 14 -5.10 -14.86 -0.19
CA PRO A 14 -4.99 -14.23 -1.50
C PRO A 14 -5.83 -14.97 -2.52
N ILE A 15 -6.29 -14.26 -3.56
CA ILE A 15 -6.70 -14.91 -4.81
C ILE A 15 -5.59 -15.88 -5.21
N GLN A 16 -5.97 -17.08 -5.64
CA GLN A 16 -4.97 -18.13 -5.87
C GLN A 16 -3.87 -17.61 -6.80
N PRO A 17 -2.59 -17.80 -6.45
CA PRO A 17 -1.53 -17.54 -7.41
C PRO A 17 -1.76 -18.46 -8.61
N ILE A 18 -1.79 -17.91 -9.81
CA ILE A 18 -2.00 -18.69 -11.05
C ILE A 18 -0.76 -19.54 -11.40
N HIS A 19 0.26 -19.53 -10.54
CA HIS A 19 1.47 -20.32 -10.67
C HIS A 19 1.32 -21.77 -10.19
N GLU A 20 0.19 -22.43 -10.47
CA GLU A 20 0.22 -23.89 -10.70
C GLU A 20 0.72 -24.22 -12.12
N HIS A 21 0.85 -23.23 -13.01
CA HIS A 21 1.30 -23.44 -14.40
C HIS A 21 2.55 -22.68 -14.85
N THR A 22 3.33 -22.05 -13.96
CA THR A 22 4.67 -21.55 -14.34
C THR A 22 5.78 -22.33 -13.65
N ASP A 23 6.72 -22.82 -14.47
CA ASP A 23 7.86 -23.62 -14.07
C ASP A 23 8.56 -23.10 -12.81
N LEU A 24 8.82 -24.02 -11.88
CA LEU A 24 9.67 -23.86 -10.69
C LEU A 24 11.04 -23.20 -11.00
N ALA A 25 11.47 -23.20 -12.25
CA ALA A 25 12.68 -22.55 -12.74
C ALA A 25 12.65 -21.01 -12.72
N LYS A 26 11.48 -20.34 -12.71
CA LYS A 26 11.43 -18.86 -12.67
C LYS A 26 11.63 -18.27 -11.27
N ARG A 27 11.38 -19.03 -10.21
CA ARG A 27 11.59 -18.61 -8.80
C ARG A 27 13.06 -18.43 -8.42
N SER A 28 14.00 -18.95 -9.23
CA SER A 28 15.45 -18.81 -9.03
C SER A 28 16.08 -17.67 -9.84
N ALA A 29 15.28 -16.88 -10.58
CA ALA A 29 15.79 -15.71 -11.28
C ALA A 29 16.33 -14.68 -10.26
N PRO A 30 17.54 -14.13 -10.46
CA PRO A 30 18.09 -13.14 -9.54
C PRO A 30 17.17 -11.92 -9.47
N LEU A 31 16.85 -11.51 -8.24
CA LEU A 31 16.02 -10.34 -7.98
C LEU A 31 16.58 -9.11 -8.71
N PRO A 32 15.71 -8.23 -9.25
CA PRO A 32 16.14 -6.95 -9.75
C PRO A 32 16.98 -6.21 -8.69
N PRO A 33 18.13 -5.62 -9.06
CA PRO A 33 18.98 -4.90 -8.11
C PRO A 33 18.17 -3.86 -7.31
N GLY A 34 18.28 -3.89 -5.98
CA GLY A 34 17.59 -2.96 -5.09
C GLY A 34 16.17 -3.37 -4.67
N MET A 35 15.69 -4.56 -5.06
CA MET A 35 14.37 -5.06 -4.67
C MET A 35 14.46 -6.16 -3.62
N SER A 36 13.69 -6.04 -2.54
CA SER A 36 13.54 -7.13 -1.56
C SER A 36 12.61 -8.23 -2.10
N PRO A 37 12.74 -9.50 -1.66
CA PRO A 37 11.84 -10.59 -2.07
C PRO A 37 10.36 -10.24 -1.87
N LYS A 38 10.03 -9.61 -0.74
CA LYS A 38 8.70 -9.10 -0.45
C LYS A 38 8.21 -8.10 -1.50
N LYS A 39 9.04 -7.10 -1.84
CA LYS A 39 8.65 -6.07 -2.81
C LYS A 39 8.47 -6.67 -4.20
N ALA A 40 9.29 -7.66 -4.57
CA ALA A 40 9.13 -8.38 -5.84
C ALA A 40 7.79 -9.10 -5.92
N HIS A 41 7.43 -9.86 -4.88
CA HIS A 41 6.13 -10.53 -4.75
C HIS A 41 4.97 -9.54 -4.86
N GLU A 42 5.01 -8.43 -4.12
CA GLU A 42 3.96 -7.40 -4.17
C GLU A 42 3.79 -6.79 -5.56
N VAL A 43 4.90 -6.47 -6.24
CA VAL A 43 4.88 -5.88 -7.58
C VAL A 43 4.38 -6.87 -8.62
N GLU A 44 4.82 -8.13 -8.57
CA GLU A 44 4.37 -9.19 -9.48
C GLU A 44 2.86 -9.39 -9.37
N GLN A 45 2.36 -9.62 -8.15
CA GLN A 45 0.95 -9.91 -7.91
C GLN A 45 0.04 -8.73 -8.28
N LEU A 46 0.44 -7.49 -7.97
CA LEU A 46 -0.38 -6.34 -8.33
C LEU A 46 -0.34 -6.06 -9.84
N SER A 47 0.81 -6.22 -10.50
CA SER A 47 0.90 -6.07 -11.97
C SER A 47 0.01 -7.08 -12.68
N TYR A 48 -0.06 -8.31 -12.15
CA TYR A 48 -0.96 -9.34 -12.64
C TYR A 48 -2.44 -8.95 -12.49
N LEU A 49 -2.86 -8.51 -11.28
CA LEU A 49 -4.22 -8.03 -11.06
C LEU A 49 -4.59 -6.88 -12.02
N ILE A 50 -3.69 -5.91 -12.18
CA ILE A 50 -3.86 -4.79 -13.12
C ILE A 50 -4.05 -5.29 -14.55
N SER A 51 -3.27 -6.29 -14.99
CA SER A 51 -3.41 -6.89 -16.32
C SER A 51 -4.77 -7.53 -16.56
N ASN A 52 -5.33 -8.18 -15.54
CA ASN A 52 -6.66 -8.78 -15.63
C ASN A 52 -7.73 -7.71 -15.72
N VAL A 53 -7.64 -6.67 -14.88
CA VAL A 53 -8.55 -5.52 -14.93
C VAL A 53 -8.49 -4.85 -16.31
N ILE A 54 -7.29 -4.64 -16.86
CA ILE A 54 -7.11 -4.08 -18.20
C ILE A 54 -7.72 -4.99 -19.27
N SER A 55 -7.41 -6.29 -19.25
CA SER A 55 -7.90 -7.25 -20.26
C SER A 55 -9.42 -7.32 -20.27
N ASN A 56 -10.05 -7.35 -19.10
CA ASN A 56 -11.50 -7.39 -18.95
C ASN A 56 -12.15 -6.07 -19.40
N THR A 57 -11.59 -4.92 -19.00
CA THR A 57 -12.12 -3.60 -19.37
C THR A 57 -11.92 -3.25 -20.84
N ALA A 58 -10.82 -3.71 -21.46
CA ALA A 58 -10.53 -3.53 -22.88
C ALA A 58 -11.52 -4.26 -23.81
N LEU A 59 -12.31 -5.21 -23.29
CA LEU A 59 -13.40 -5.81 -24.05
C LEU A 59 -14.60 -4.86 -24.22
N ARG A 60 -14.68 -3.79 -23.41
CA ARG A 60 -15.75 -2.78 -23.48
C ARG A 60 -15.31 -1.45 -24.05
N THR A 61 -14.08 -1.05 -23.77
CA THR A 61 -13.55 0.27 -24.09
C THR A 61 -12.37 0.14 -25.05
N SER A 62 -11.87 1.26 -25.57
CA SER A 62 -10.56 1.28 -26.24
C SER A 62 -9.49 0.62 -25.36
N SER A 63 -8.50 -0.02 -25.98
CA SER A 63 -7.42 -0.71 -25.24
C SER A 63 -6.77 0.21 -24.20
N ILE A 64 -6.86 -0.15 -22.92
CA ILE A 64 -6.22 0.61 -21.84
C ILE A 64 -4.70 0.46 -21.95
N ARG A 65 -4.04 1.57 -22.26
CA ARG A 65 -2.57 1.66 -22.35
C ARG A 65 -1.96 2.66 -21.37
N HIS A 66 -2.78 3.48 -20.72
CA HIS A 66 -2.35 4.58 -19.86
C HIS A 66 -2.68 4.27 -18.40
N VAL A 67 -1.67 4.36 -17.53
CA VAL A 67 -1.79 4.09 -16.10
C VAL A 67 -1.22 5.25 -15.30
N VAL A 68 -1.92 5.65 -14.25
CA VAL A 68 -1.41 6.57 -13.24
C VAL A 68 -1.07 5.77 -11.98
N ASP A 69 0.21 5.72 -11.60
CA ASP A 69 0.69 5.05 -10.38
C ASP A 69 0.80 6.06 -9.23
N ALA A 70 -0.17 6.03 -8.32
CA ALA A 70 -0.30 6.91 -7.17
C ALA A 70 0.52 6.42 -5.98
N GLY A 71 1.45 7.26 -5.51
CA GLY A 71 2.40 6.88 -4.46
C GLY A 71 3.49 5.96 -4.99
N ALA A 72 3.99 6.24 -6.20
CA ALA A 72 4.91 5.38 -6.93
C ALA A 72 6.23 5.09 -6.18
N GLY A 73 6.62 5.93 -5.21
CA GLY A 73 7.84 5.79 -4.43
C GLY A 73 9.06 5.74 -5.35
N GLN A 74 9.82 4.66 -5.27
CA GLN A 74 10.98 4.43 -6.13
C GLN A 74 10.61 3.90 -7.53
N GLY A 75 9.32 3.76 -7.87
CA GLY A 75 8.83 3.41 -9.21
C GLY A 75 8.86 1.92 -9.57
N HIS A 76 8.88 1.02 -8.59
CA HIS A 76 9.01 -0.42 -8.86
C HIS A 76 7.81 -0.98 -9.64
N LEU A 77 6.58 -0.58 -9.27
CA LEU A 77 5.38 -0.96 -10.00
C LEU A 77 5.38 -0.33 -11.39
N ALA A 78 5.61 0.98 -11.49
CA ALA A 78 5.73 1.67 -12.77
C ALA A 78 6.66 0.97 -13.78
N ARG A 79 7.85 0.53 -13.35
CA ARG A 79 8.77 -0.23 -14.22
C ARG A 79 8.26 -1.60 -14.63
N ALA A 80 7.54 -2.31 -13.76
CA ALA A 80 6.96 -3.60 -14.08
C ALA A 80 5.84 -3.46 -15.12
N LEU A 81 5.00 -2.44 -14.96
CA LEU A 81 3.89 -2.11 -15.87
C LEU A 81 4.37 -1.55 -17.21
N SER A 82 5.47 -0.79 -17.25
CA SER A 82 5.99 -0.24 -18.51
C SER A 82 6.81 -1.24 -19.33
N SER A 83 7.20 -2.36 -18.74
CA SER A 83 8.03 -3.39 -19.39
C SER A 83 7.16 -4.50 -19.98
N PRO A 84 7.67 -5.27 -20.96
CA PRO A 84 6.99 -6.48 -21.41
C PRO A 84 6.67 -7.43 -20.24
N PRO A 85 5.52 -8.11 -20.25
CA PRO A 85 4.55 -8.17 -21.35
C PRO A 85 3.57 -6.97 -21.41
N HIS A 86 3.46 -6.19 -20.35
CA HIS A 86 2.43 -5.15 -20.20
C HIS A 86 2.61 -3.96 -21.15
N SER A 87 3.84 -3.45 -21.28
CA SER A 87 4.20 -2.34 -22.18
C SER A 87 3.27 -1.11 -22.07
N LEU A 88 2.88 -0.74 -20.85
CA LEU A 88 1.99 0.38 -20.56
C LEU A 88 2.75 1.73 -20.50
N HIS A 89 2.02 2.81 -20.73
CA HIS A 89 2.47 4.17 -20.47
C HIS A 89 2.09 4.54 -19.04
N VAL A 90 3.09 4.85 -18.20
CA VAL A 90 2.88 5.06 -16.77
C VAL A 90 3.24 6.48 -16.36
N LEU A 91 2.29 7.20 -15.78
CA LEU A 91 2.53 8.42 -15.03
C LEU A 91 2.71 8.06 -13.55
N ALA A 92 3.96 8.05 -13.09
CA ALA A 92 4.34 7.71 -11.73
C ALA A 92 4.38 8.97 -10.86
N LEU A 93 3.47 9.04 -9.89
CA LEU A 93 3.26 10.21 -9.04
C LEU A 93 3.67 9.92 -7.59
N ASP A 94 4.48 10.79 -7.01
CA ASP A 94 4.81 10.75 -5.57
C ASP A 94 4.86 12.17 -5.01
N SER A 95 4.47 12.39 -3.74
CA SER A 95 4.55 13.73 -3.14
C SER A 95 5.97 14.10 -2.66
N ASN A 96 6.90 13.14 -2.65
CA ASN A 96 8.26 13.32 -2.18
C ASN A 96 9.25 13.35 -3.36
N THR A 97 9.94 14.49 -3.52
CA THR A 97 10.98 14.69 -4.53
C THR A 97 12.11 13.67 -4.41
N ILE A 98 12.50 13.27 -3.19
CA ILE A 98 13.56 12.30 -2.96
C ILE A 98 13.21 10.94 -3.56
N GLN A 99 11.94 10.52 -3.46
CA GLN A 99 11.46 9.27 -4.04
C GLN A 99 11.45 9.35 -5.56
N THR A 100 10.92 10.46 -6.09
CA THR A 100 10.87 10.75 -7.53
C THR A 100 12.27 10.73 -8.16
N ASP A 101 13.23 11.46 -7.57
CA ASP A 101 14.63 11.49 -8.00
C ASP A 101 15.28 10.11 -7.96
N SER A 102 15.01 9.36 -6.90
CA SER A 102 15.52 7.99 -6.75
C SER A 102 14.99 7.10 -7.86
N ALA A 103 13.70 7.17 -8.17
CA ALA A 103 13.08 6.42 -9.25
C ALA A 103 13.72 6.73 -10.61
N GLN A 104 13.92 8.01 -10.93
CA GLN A 104 14.59 8.42 -12.17
C GLN A 104 16.04 7.92 -12.26
N ARG A 105 16.78 7.90 -11.14
CA ARG A 105 18.14 7.33 -11.10
C ARG A 105 18.13 5.83 -11.39
N TRP A 106 17.16 5.09 -10.85
CA TRP A 106 17.00 3.67 -11.12
C TRP A 106 16.70 3.40 -12.60
N ASP A 107 15.86 4.21 -13.23
CA ASP A 107 15.53 4.07 -14.65
C ASP A 107 16.75 4.29 -15.55
N LYS A 108 17.54 5.35 -15.29
CA LYS A 108 18.81 5.61 -15.99
C LYS A 108 19.79 4.44 -15.84
N ARG A 109 19.86 3.85 -14.66
CA ARG A 109 20.70 2.67 -14.40
C ARG A 109 20.22 1.46 -15.19
N ALA A 110 18.92 1.19 -15.20
CA ALA A 110 18.34 0.07 -15.94
C ALA A 110 18.57 0.21 -17.46
N GLN A 111 18.44 1.43 -18.01
CA GLN A 111 18.74 1.71 -19.42
C GLN A 111 20.23 1.46 -19.75
N LYS A 112 21.14 1.92 -18.88
CA LYS A 112 22.58 1.69 -19.05
C LYS A 112 22.95 0.20 -18.99
N ASP A 113 22.28 -0.57 -18.14
CA ASP A 113 22.52 -2.01 -18.02
C ASP A 113 21.97 -2.77 -19.25
N LYS A 114 20.84 -2.34 -19.82
CA LYS A 114 20.31 -2.86 -21.10
C LYS A 114 21.27 -2.60 -22.25
N SER A 115 21.73 -1.35 -22.42
CA SER A 115 22.64 -1.00 -23.53
C SER A 115 23.98 -1.72 -23.43
N LYS A 116 24.52 -1.93 -22.23
CA LYS A 116 25.71 -2.77 -22.00
C LYS A 116 25.49 -4.23 -22.39
N LYS A 117 24.34 -4.81 -22.04
CA LYS A 117 24.00 -6.20 -22.39
C LYS A 117 23.86 -6.36 -23.91
N GLU A 118 23.21 -5.41 -24.58
CA GLU A 118 23.08 -5.39 -26.04
C GLU A 118 24.43 -5.23 -26.75
N ALA A 119 25.29 -4.33 -26.27
CA ALA A 119 26.66 -4.17 -26.78
C ALA A 119 27.49 -5.44 -26.59
N LYS A 120 27.35 -6.14 -25.46
CA LYS A 120 28.04 -7.42 -25.20
C LYS A 120 27.50 -8.55 -26.09
N LYS A 121 26.21 -8.56 -26.40
CA LYS A 121 25.58 -9.54 -27.30
C LYS A 121 26.05 -9.36 -28.75
N LYS A 122 26.30 -8.11 -29.18
CA LYS A 122 26.88 -7.78 -30.49
C LYS A 122 28.39 -8.03 -30.62
N ALA A 123 29.10 -8.32 -29.52
CA ALA A 123 30.55 -8.51 -29.49
C ALA A 123 30.99 -10.00 -29.47
N VAL A 124 30.04 -10.94 -29.57
CA VAL A 124 30.33 -12.39 -29.70
C VAL A 124 30.25 -12.75 -31.20
N PRO A 125 31.24 -13.42 -31.81
CA PRO A 125 31.17 -13.80 -33.22
C PRO A 125 30.14 -14.93 -33.41
N GLU A 126 29.09 -14.68 -34.19
CA GLU A 126 28.13 -15.69 -34.62
C GLU A 126 28.74 -16.56 -35.72
N SER A 127 29.05 -17.81 -35.40
CA SER A 127 29.12 -18.87 -36.41
C SER A 127 27.71 -19.40 -36.66
N ALA A 128 27.19 -19.08 -37.85
CA ALA A 128 26.07 -19.71 -38.56
C ALA A 128 24.75 -19.89 -37.78
N SER A 129 23.80 -18.97 -38.00
CA SER A 129 22.36 -19.26 -37.99
C SER A 129 21.65 -18.29 -38.93
N GLU A 130 20.79 -18.83 -39.77
CA GLU A 130 20.20 -18.21 -40.95
C GLU A 130 19.32 -16.98 -40.64
N ASN A 131 19.41 -15.99 -41.52
CA ASN A 131 18.55 -14.81 -41.57
C ASN A 131 17.09 -15.22 -41.82
N VAL A 132 16.30 -15.34 -40.76
CA VAL A 132 14.85 -15.09 -40.86
C VAL A 132 14.65 -13.64 -40.47
N GLN A 133 14.47 -12.79 -41.50
CA GLN A 133 13.90 -11.45 -41.30
C GLN A 133 12.44 -11.64 -40.88
N ILE A 134 12.21 -11.83 -39.59
CA ILE A 134 10.92 -11.55 -39.00
C ILE A 134 10.84 -10.03 -39.00
N GLU A 135 9.92 -9.48 -39.79
CA GLU A 135 9.45 -8.11 -39.61
C GLU A 135 8.88 -8.03 -38.19
N ASP A 136 9.73 -7.62 -37.23
CA ASP A 136 9.30 -7.23 -35.89
C ASP A 136 8.36 -6.02 -36.07
N GLY A 137 7.07 -6.31 -36.21
CA GLY A 137 6.01 -5.33 -36.00
C GLY A 137 6.30 -4.68 -34.67
N ARG A 138 6.68 -3.39 -34.69
CA ARG A 138 7.11 -2.62 -33.52
C ARG A 138 6.10 -2.80 -32.39
N ALA A 139 6.35 -3.73 -31.48
CA ALA A 139 5.60 -3.85 -30.25
C ALA A 139 5.71 -2.49 -29.56
N SER A 140 4.60 -1.78 -29.44
CA SER A 140 4.55 -0.43 -28.88
C SER A 140 5.22 -0.43 -27.51
N GLN A 141 6.36 0.25 -27.41
CA GLN A 141 7.19 0.25 -26.21
C GLN A 141 6.49 1.08 -25.12
N GLY A 142 6.35 0.51 -23.91
CA GLY A 142 5.87 1.24 -22.75
C GLY A 142 6.80 2.38 -22.33
N SER A 143 6.28 3.36 -21.60
CA SER A 143 7.03 4.54 -21.14
C SER A 143 6.72 4.87 -19.68
N ILE A 144 7.62 5.62 -19.02
CA ILE A 144 7.41 6.10 -17.65
C ILE A 144 7.70 7.59 -17.59
N ARG A 145 6.79 8.36 -17.01
CA ARG A 145 7.02 9.75 -16.58
C ARG A 145 6.91 9.81 -15.06
N HIS A 146 8.00 10.22 -14.40
CA HIS A 146 7.99 10.49 -12.95
C HIS A 146 7.68 11.95 -12.70
N SER A 147 6.76 12.23 -11.76
CA SER A 147 6.44 13.60 -11.35
C SER A 147 6.25 13.68 -9.84
N THR A 148 6.75 14.78 -9.25
CA THR A 148 6.48 15.08 -7.85
C THR A 148 5.21 15.90 -7.73
N VAL A 149 4.15 15.32 -7.18
CA VAL A 149 2.86 15.99 -7.00
C VAL A 149 2.12 15.39 -5.80
N ARG A 150 1.43 16.25 -5.04
CA ARG A 150 0.44 15.81 -4.05
C ARG A 150 -0.89 15.61 -4.77
N ILE A 151 -1.42 14.39 -4.73
CA ILE A 151 -2.69 14.05 -5.40
C ILE A 151 -3.86 14.69 -4.64
N THR A 152 -4.68 15.45 -5.38
CA THR A 152 -5.96 16.03 -4.94
C THR A 152 -6.95 16.00 -6.12
N PRO A 153 -8.25 16.28 -5.91
CA PRO A 153 -9.22 16.42 -7.00
C PRO A 153 -8.87 17.52 -8.02
N GLU A 154 -8.02 18.48 -7.64
CA GLU A 154 -7.58 19.59 -8.50
C GLU A 154 -6.26 19.26 -9.22
N THR A 155 -5.28 18.70 -8.51
CA THR A 155 -3.93 18.49 -9.07
C THR A 155 -3.85 17.28 -9.98
N LEU A 156 -4.64 16.22 -9.70
CA LEU A 156 -4.62 14.99 -10.48
C LEU A 156 -5.06 15.19 -11.94
N PRO A 157 -6.20 15.82 -12.24
CA PRO A 157 -6.58 16.07 -13.64
C PRO A 157 -5.54 16.94 -14.35
N ALA A 158 -5.07 18.02 -13.72
CA ALA A 158 -4.11 18.94 -14.33
C ALA A 158 -2.79 18.26 -14.73
N ILE A 159 -2.28 17.33 -13.92
CA ILE A 159 -1.04 16.60 -14.25
C ILE A 159 -1.26 15.55 -15.33
N ILE A 160 -2.44 14.91 -15.39
CA ILE A 160 -2.79 13.98 -16.47
C ILE A 160 -2.95 14.77 -17.78
N ASP A 161 -3.61 15.92 -17.77
CA ASP A 161 -3.74 16.79 -18.94
C ASP A 161 -2.37 17.22 -19.50
N SER A 162 -1.45 17.64 -18.61
CA SER A 162 -0.07 17.93 -18.99
C SER A 162 0.63 16.71 -19.58
N TRP A 163 0.37 15.52 -19.06
CA TRP A 163 0.98 14.29 -19.56
C TRP A 163 0.55 13.96 -20.99
N PHE A 164 -0.72 14.15 -21.32
CA PHE A 164 -1.22 13.96 -22.69
C PHE A 164 -0.77 15.09 -23.64
N ARG A 165 -0.77 16.36 -23.19
CA ARG A 165 -0.29 17.50 -24.01
C ARG A 165 1.19 17.44 -24.36
N ASP A 166 2.02 16.92 -23.47
CA ASP A 166 3.48 16.82 -23.69
C ASP A 166 3.87 15.72 -24.70
N GLY A 167 2.90 15.13 -25.42
CA GLY A 167 3.15 14.18 -26.51
C GLY A 167 3.73 12.84 -26.06
N PHE A 168 3.80 12.56 -24.75
CA PHE A 168 4.33 11.31 -24.23
C PHE A 168 3.48 10.09 -24.61
N SER A 169 2.23 10.31 -25.01
CA SER A 169 1.30 9.31 -25.53
C SER A 169 0.18 9.95 -26.36
N ALA A 170 0.41 11.11 -26.98
CA ALA A 170 -0.62 11.72 -27.81
C ALA A 170 -0.96 10.76 -28.99
N PRO A 171 -2.25 10.53 -29.24
CA PRO A 171 -2.77 10.02 -30.51
C PRO A 171 -1.92 10.40 -31.72
N ARG A 172 -1.49 9.43 -32.53
CA ARG A 172 -0.89 9.73 -33.83
C ARG A 172 -2.03 9.71 -34.83
N PRO A 173 -2.29 10.78 -35.59
CA PRO A 173 -3.39 10.78 -36.56
C PRO A 173 -3.33 9.50 -37.39
N ASN A 174 -4.44 8.76 -37.39
CA ASN A 174 -4.63 7.63 -38.27
C ASN A 174 -4.54 8.12 -39.73
N GLU A 175 -4.17 7.24 -40.67
CA GLU A 175 -3.92 7.59 -42.08
C GLU A 175 -5.13 8.25 -42.77
N PHE A 176 -6.31 8.17 -42.14
CA PHE A 176 -7.60 8.68 -42.60
C PHE A 176 -8.04 10.00 -41.94
N GLY A 177 -7.28 10.54 -40.98
CA GLY A 177 -7.56 11.87 -40.39
C GLY A 177 -8.78 11.95 -39.48
N GLU A 178 -9.21 10.85 -38.87
CA GLU A 178 -10.32 10.85 -37.90
C GLU A 178 -9.84 11.29 -36.52
N SER A 179 -10.73 11.91 -35.73
CA SER A 179 -10.45 12.23 -34.33
C SER A 179 -10.27 10.95 -33.53
N GLU A 180 -9.08 10.73 -32.98
CA GLU A 180 -8.80 9.55 -32.16
C GLU A 180 -9.71 9.49 -30.91
N PRO A 181 -10.04 8.26 -30.45
CA PRO A 181 -10.89 8.07 -29.30
C PRO A 181 -10.24 8.58 -28.01
N ILE A 182 -11.08 9.10 -27.10
CA ILE A 182 -10.68 9.55 -25.76
C ILE A 182 -9.94 8.41 -25.04
N ALA A 183 -8.69 8.65 -24.62
CA ALA A 183 -7.84 7.63 -24.06
C ALA A 183 -8.30 7.17 -22.66
N PRO A 184 -8.58 5.88 -22.42
CA PRO A 184 -8.91 5.39 -21.10
C PRO A 184 -7.66 5.32 -20.20
N VAL A 185 -7.79 5.81 -18.97
CA VAL A 185 -6.72 5.89 -17.96
C VAL A 185 -7.10 5.10 -16.72
N LEU A 186 -6.28 4.13 -16.35
CA LEU A 186 -6.43 3.35 -15.12
C LEU A 186 -5.62 3.97 -13.99
N LEU A 187 -6.25 4.22 -12.84
CA LEU A 187 -5.56 4.66 -11.64
C LEU A 187 -5.12 3.45 -10.83
N VAL A 188 -3.85 3.39 -10.44
CA VAL A 188 -3.31 2.29 -9.63
C VAL A 188 -2.49 2.83 -8.46
N GLY A 189 -2.23 2.01 -7.45
CA GLY A 189 -1.29 2.38 -6.39
C GLY A 189 -0.88 1.21 -5.51
N LEU A 190 0.42 0.95 -5.42
CA LEU A 190 0.99 -0.04 -4.50
C LEU A 190 1.56 0.65 -3.27
N HIS A 191 0.91 0.47 -2.11
CA HIS A 191 1.21 1.20 -0.86
C HIS A 191 0.83 2.68 -0.92
N ALA A 192 -0.41 2.98 -1.33
CA ALA A 192 -0.98 4.30 -1.11
C ALA A 192 -1.07 4.55 0.41
N CYS A 193 -0.08 5.23 0.98
CA CYS A 193 0.10 5.31 2.42
C CYS A 193 -0.83 6.34 3.08
N GLY A 194 -1.46 5.98 4.20
CA GLY A 194 -2.22 6.89 5.04
C GLY A 194 -3.31 7.63 4.26
N SER A 195 -3.29 8.97 4.33
CA SER A 195 -4.26 9.85 3.67
C SER A 195 -4.15 9.89 2.13
N LEU A 196 -3.14 9.24 1.54
CA LEU A 196 -3.08 9.11 0.08
C LEU A 196 -4.22 8.24 -0.47
N THR A 197 -4.57 7.13 0.19
CA THR A 197 -5.69 6.27 -0.26
C THR A 197 -6.99 7.07 -0.41
N PRO A 198 -7.54 7.73 0.64
CA PRO A 198 -8.78 8.50 0.48
C PRO A 198 -8.64 9.67 -0.51
N SER A 199 -7.46 10.27 -0.63
CA SER A 199 -7.22 11.32 -1.64
C SER A 199 -7.40 10.77 -3.07
N VAL A 200 -6.85 9.58 -3.37
CA VAL A 200 -7.02 8.94 -4.67
C VAL A 200 -8.48 8.53 -4.90
N LEU A 201 -9.18 8.00 -3.88
CA LEU A 201 -10.59 7.63 -4.01
C LEU A 201 -11.45 8.87 -4.35
N ARG A 202 -11.29 9.97 -3.59
CA ARG A 202 -12.00 11.23 -3.84
C ARG A 202 -11.69 11.79 -5.22
N SER A 203 -10.42 11.76 -5.64
CA SER A 203 -10.02 12.19 -6.97
C SER A 203 -10.66 11.32 -8.06
N PHE A 204 -10.68 10.00 -7.92
CA PHE A 204 -11.33 9.10 -8.88
C PHE A 204 -12.82 9.42 -9.06
N ILE A 205 -13.55 9.58 -7.96
CA ILE A 205 -14.97 9.96 -8.00
C ILE A 205 -15.15 11.34 -8.63
N SER A 206 -14.36 12.34 -8.22
CA SER A 206 -14.41 13.69 -8.78
C SER A 206 -14.13 13.70 -10.28
N LEU A 207 -13.21 12.87 -10.78
CA LEU A 207 -12.91 12.75 -12.21
C LEU A 207 -14.09 12.19 -13.00
N ASN A 208 -14.82 11.22 -12.45
CA ASN A 208 -16.00 10.63 -13.11
C ASN A 208 -17.25 11.52 -13.02
N ASN A 209 -17.35 12.37 -12.00
CA ASN A 209 -18.45 13.33 -11.83
C ASN A 209 -18.31 14.60 -12.69
N ARG A 210 -17.15 14.85 -13.29
CA ARG A 210 -17.00 15.97 -14.22
C ARG A 210 -17.84 15.69 -15.46
N SER A 211 -18.96 16.41 -15.61
CA SER A 211 -19.66 16.45 -16.89
C SER A 211 -18.68 16.95 -17.96
N PRO A 212 -18.73 16.40 -19.19
CA PRO A 212 -18.04 17.04 -20.31
C PRO A 212 -18.68 18.41 -20.53
N GLU A 213 -18.06 19.47 -20.00
CA GLU A 213 -18.43 20.85 -20.33
C GLU A 213 -18.38 20.99 -21.87
N PRO A 214 -19.46 21.43 -22.54
CA PRO A 214 -19.54 21.46 -24.01
C PRO A 214 -18.59 22.46 -24.70
N SER A 215 -17.67 23.10 -23.98
CA SER A 215 -16.87 24.19 -24.54
C SER A 215 -15.51 24.34 -23.87
N ALA A 216 -14.58 23.45 -24.22
CA ALA A 216 -13.15 23.72 -24.45
C ALA A 216 -12.54 22.39 -24.91
N GLU A 217 -11.93 22.36 -26.11
CA GLU A 217 -11.05 21.31 -26.65
C GLU A 217 -11.22 19.89 -26.04
N GLY A 218 -11.82 18.97 -26.81
CA GLY A 218 -12.21 17.62 -26.39
C GLY A 218 -11.24 16.94 -25.42
N SER A 219 -11.78 16.41 -24.32
CA SER A 219 -11.01 15.69 -23.30
C SER A 219 -10.16 14.60 -23.95
N LEU A 220 -8.84 14.67 -23.77
CA LEU A 220 -7.90 13.70 -24.37
C LEU A 220 -7.99 12.32 -23.71
N TRP A 221 -8.57 12.25 -22.51
CA TRP A 221 -8.61 11.04 -21.70
C TRP A 221 -9.87 10.96 -20.82
N LYS A 222 -10.16 9.75 -20.32
CA LYS A 222 -11.23 9.47 -19.34
C LYS A 222 -10.77 8.44 -18.30
N PRO A 223 -11.22 8.52 -17.03
CA PRO A 223 -10.95 7.47 -16.06
C PRO A 223 -11.64 6.16 -16.48
N ALA A 224 -10.92 5.04 -16.36
CA ALA A 224 -11.41 3.72 -16.77
C ALA A 224 -11.53 2.71 -15.62
N GLY A 225 -10.95 3.04 -14.46
CA GLY A 225 -11.02 2.19 -13.27
C GLY A 225 -9.98 2.57 -12.24
N LEU A 226 -9.93 1.79 -11.17
CA LEU A 226 -9.06 1.98 -10.02
C LEU A 226 -8.57 0.63 -9.48
N VAL A 227 -7.28 0.52 -9.14
CA VAL A 227 -6.71 -0.62 -8.41
C VAL A 227 -5.75 -0.11 -7.34
N ILE A 228 -6.17 -0.05 -6.08
CA ILE A 228 -5.36 0.58 -5.02
C ILE A 228 -5.20 -0.28 -3.78
N VAL A 229 -3.95 -0.39 -3.32
CA VAL A 229 -3.59 -1.05 -2.06
C VAL A 229 -3.20 0.02 -1.04
N GLY A 230 -4.05 0.20 -0.03
CA GLY A 230 -3.78 1.09 1.10
C GLY A 230 -2.83 0.46 2.11
N CYS A 231 -2.01 1.29 2.77
CA CYS A 231 -1.17 0.83 3.89
C CYS A 231 -0.79 1.98 4.83
N CYS A 232 0.05 1.69 5.83
CA CYS A 232 0.58 2.69 6.78
C CYS A 232 -0.51 3.57 7.41
N TYR A 233 -1.61 2.95 7.87
CA TYR A 233 -2.76 3.66 8.46
C TYR A 233 -2.37 4.59 9.60
N ASN A 234 -1.26 4.32 10.30
CA ASN A 234 -0.68 5.19 11.33
C ASN A 234 -0.26 6.58 10.82
N LEU A 235 -0.20 6.78 9.50
CA LEU A 235 0.06 8.07 8.83
C LEU A 235 -1.22 8.72 8.29
N MET A 236 -2.38 8.07 8.46
CA MET A 236 -3.67 8.63 8.06
C MET A 236 -4.09 9.69 9.06
N ASP A 237 -4.68 10.78 8.57
CA ASP A 237 -5.37 11.74 9.42
C ASP A 237 -6.63 11.11 10.01
N SER A 238 -6.94 11.43 11.26
CA SER A 238 -8.20 11.03 11.91
C SER A 238 -9.45 11.53 11.18
N CYS A 239 -9.38 12.66 10.46
CA CYS A 239 -10.51 13.19 9.69
C CYS A 239 -10.83 12.40 8.43
N ASP A 240 -9.92 11.52 8.00
CA ASP A 240 -10.13 10.65 6.84
C ASP A 240 -10.89 9.36 7.18
N PHE A 241 -11.45 9.21 8.39
CA PHE A 241 -12.35 8.11 8.75
C PHE A 241 -13.50 8.59 9.66
N PRO A 242 -14.74 8.11 9.45
CA PRO A 242 -15.19 7.34 8.29
C PRO A 242 -15.34 8.23 7.04
N LEU A 243 -15.12 7.65 5.88
CA LEU A 243 -15.34 8.29 4.58
C LEU A 243 -16.80 8.12 4.12
N SER A 244 -17.35 6.91 4.26
CA SER A 244 -18.70 6.50 3.83
C SER A 244 -19.81 7.16 4.64
N ASP A 245 -20.85 7.65 3.98
CA ASP A 245 -22.04 8.21 4.63
C ASP A 245 -22.98 7.10 5.12
N HIS A 246 -23.06 5.98 4.40
CA HIS A 246 -23.78 4.80 4.90
C HIS A 246 -23.17 4.30 6.22
N PHE A 247 -21.85 4.23 6.30
CA PHE A 247 -21.14 3.77 7.48
C PHE A 247 -21.35 4.73 8.66
N LYS A 248 -21.30 6.05 8.43
CA LYS A 248 -21.64 7.07 9.44
C LYS A 248 -23.05 6.92 9.97
N THR A 249 -24.02 6.69 9.09
CA THR A 249 -25.45 6.60 9.45
C THR A 249 -25.79 5.30 10.18
N GLN A 250 -25.20 4.17 9.78
CA GLN A 250 -25.40 2.88 10.45
C GLN A 250 -24.65 2.77 11.78
N CYS A 251 -23.58 3.53 11.96
CA CYS A 251 -22.74 3.46 13.16
C CYS A 251 -22.49 4.86 13.78
N PRO A 252 -23.55 5.60 14.18
CA PRO A 252 -23.42 6.98 14.65
C PRO A 252 -22.66 7.10 15.97
N SER A 253 -22.60 6.01 16.75
CA SER A 253 -21.87 5.95 18.02
C SER A 253 -20.41 5.49 17.87
N LEU A 254 -19.93 5.23 16.65
CA LEU A 254 -18.55 4.77 16.47
C LEU A 254 -17.57 5.91 16.75
N PRO A 255 -16.60 5.73 17.65
CA PRO A 255 -15.62 6.77 17.93
C PRO A 255 -14.70 6.97 16.73
N ALA A 256 -14.25 8.22 16.54
CA ALA A 256 -13.23 8.54 15.56
C ALA A 256 -11.95 7.71 15.82
N LEU A 257 -11.31 7.24 14.75
CA LEU A 257 -10.06 6.50 14.86
C LEU A 257 -8.90 7.45 15.15
N GLY A 258 -8.63 7.67 16.44
CA GLY A 258 -7.43 8.39 16.88
C GLY A 258 -6.11 7.67 16.57
N HIS A 259 -4.99 8.37 16.77
CA HIS A 259 -3.63 7.89 16.46
C HIS A 259 -3.32 6.48 16.99
N ASN A 260 -3.76 6.17 18.22
CA ASN A 260 -3.55 4.85 18.83
C ASN A 260 -4.26 3.73 18.07
N HIS A 261 -5.46 3.96 17.53
CA HIS A 261 -6.18 2.96 16.74
C HIS A 261 -5.47 2.73 15.40
N LEU A 262 -5.08 3.82 14.75
CA LEU A 262 -4.37 3.79 13.47
C LEU A 262 -3.00 3.12 13.55
N GLN A 263 -2.29 3.28 14.67
CA GLN A 263 -1.05 2.55 14.95
C GLN A 263 -1.29 1.04 15.08
N LEU A 264 -2.42 0.62 15.65
CA LEU A 264 -2.80 -0.79 15.77
C LEU A 264 -3.19 -1.39 14.42
N ALA A 265 -3.89 -0.65 13.57
CA ALA A 265 -4.19 -1.06 12.19
C ALA A 265 -2.91 -1.34 11.38
N ALA A 266 -1.80 -0.69 11.73
CA ALA A 266 -0.49 -0.92 11.11
C ALA A 266 0.28 -2.14 11.69
N GLN A 267 -0.21 -2.82 12.73
CA GLN A 267 0.42 -4.03 13.28
C GLN A 267 0.10 -5.26 12.44
N CYS A 268 1.00 -6.25 12.45
CA CYS A 268 0.76 -7.56 11.82
C CYS A 268 1.21 -8.71 12.74
N PRO A 269 0.37 -9.07 13.73
CA PRO A 269 0.71 -10.14 14.67
C PRO A 269 0.95 -11.51 14.03
N ALA A 270 0.33 -11.77 12.87
CA ALA A 270 0.49 -13.02 12.12
C ALA A 270 1.94 -13.31 11.73
N LEU A 271 2.78 -12.27 11.57
CA LEU A 271 4.18 -12.42 11.15
C LEU A 271 5.18 -12.49 12.31
N TRP A 272 4.79 -12.13 13.53
CA TRP A 272 5.73 -11.98 14.65
C TRP A 272 6.51 -13.25 14.97
N LEU A 273 5.95 -14.42 14.68
CA LEU A 273 6.57 -15.71 14.98
C LEU A 273 7.09 -16.45 13.75
N SER A 274 6.93 -15.88 12.54
CA SER A 274 7.20 -16.56 11.26
C SER A 274 8.67 -16.92 11.05
N SER A 275 9.59 -16.15 11.62
CA SER A 275 11.04 -16.37 11.49
C SER A 275 11.81 -15.87 12.71
N PRO A 276 13.06 -16.34 12.95
CA PRO A 276 13.88 -15.83 14.05
C PRO A 276 14.08 -14.29 14.03
N PRO A 277 14.34 -13.64 12.88
CA PRO A 277 14.42 -12.18 12.80
C PRO A 277 13.11 -11.48 13.18
N GLU A 278 11.96 -11.96 12.70
CA GLU A 278 10.65 -11.38 13.06
C GLU A 278 10.35 -11.54 14.56
N ARG A 279 10.73 -12.68 15.15
CA ARG A 279 10.63 -12.89 16.61
C ARG A 279 11.47 -11.89 17.39
N ALA A 280 12.69 -11.61 16.93
CA ALA A 280 13.55 -10.62 17.56
C ALA A 280 12.96 -9.20 17.45
N ARG A 281 12.45 -8.82 16.26
CA ARG A 281 11.76 -7.54 16.04
C ARG A 281 10.53 -7.39 16.92
N PHE A 282 9.72 -8.44 17.05
CA PHE A 282 8.55 -8.46 17.93
C PHE A 282 8.94 -8.29 19.40
N LYS A 283 9.94 -9.05 19.90
CA LYS A 283 10.44 -8.91 21.28
C LYS A 283 10.88 -7.48 21.57
N LEU A 284 11.61 -6.87 20.64
CA LEU A 284 12.06 -5.49 20.77
C LEU A 284 10.90 -4.49 20.72
N ALA A 285 9.95 -4.64 19.79
CA ALA A 285 8.78 -3.77 19.68
C ALA A 285 7.92 -3.81 20.96
N ARG A 286 7.71 -5.01 21.52
CA ARG A 286 7.01 -5.21 22.79
C ARG A 286 7.74 -4.50 23.94
N ARG A 287 9.07 -4.65 24.03
CA ARG A 287 9.89 -3.96 25.03
C ARG A 287 9.78 -2.44 24.89
N LYS A 288 9.85 -1.92 23.66
CA LYS A 288 9.68 -0.48 23.37
C LYS A 288 8.33 0.04 23.88
N ALA A 289 7.25 -0.70 23.63
CA ALA A 289 5.92 -0.32 24.10
C ALA A 289 5.84 -0.28 25.64
N VAL A 290 6.36 -1.32 26.30
CA VAL A 290 6.37 -1.39 27.78
C VAL A 290 7.22 -0.30 28.39
N PHE A 291 8.45 -0.10 27.90
CA PHE A 291 9.35 0.91 28.44
C PHE A 291 8.75 2.32 28.31
N ARG A 292 8.13 2.63 27.17
CA ARG A 292 7.47 3.93 26.98
C ARG A 292 6.22 4.09 27.86
N ALA A 293 5.48 3.02 28.12
CA ALA A 293 4.33 3.05 29.04
C ALA A 293 4.78 3.26 30.50
N LEU A 294 5.81 2.53 30.94
CA LEU A 294 6.41 2.69 32.28
C LEU A 294 7.01 4.08 32.46
N LEU A 295 7.62 4.64 31.42
CA LEU A 295 8.16 6.00 31.44
C LEU A 295 7.08 7.02 31.75
N GLY A 296 5.87 6.89 31.19
CA GLY A 296 4.76 7.79 31.48
C GLY A 296 4.50 7.87 32.99
N ARG A 297 4.37 6.72 33.65
CA ARG A 297 4.22 6.62 35.11
C ARG A 297 5.41 7.20 35.87
N THR A 298 6.63 6.97 35.39
CA THR A 298 7.85 7.52 36.02
C THR A 298 7.89 9.05 35.93
N LEU A 299 7.56 9.62 34.77
CA LEU A 299 7.51 11.07 34.55
C LEU A 299 6.39 11.73 35.36
N GLU A 300 5.21 11.12 35.45
CA GLU A 300 4.12 11.63 36.30
C GLU A 300 4.53 11.73 37.77
N ARG A 301 5.31 10.75 38.26
CA ARG A 301 5.76 10.72 39.66
C ARG A 301 6.93 11.67 39.93
N LEU A 302 7.90 11.75 39.02
CA LEU A 302 9.15 12.48 39.25
C LEU A 302 9.11 13.92 38.73
N VAL A 303 8.30 14.19 37.71
CA VAL A 303 8.24 15.50 37.05
C VAL A 303 6.78 15.87 36.70
N PRO A 304 5.90 15.99 37.71
CA PRO A 304 4.47 16.26 37.49
C PRO A 304 4.21 17.61 36.84
N SER A 305 5.13 18.58 36.97
CA SER A 305 5.02 19.95 36.47
C SER A 305 5.41 20.16 35.00
N VAL A 306 5.96 19.14 34.33
CA VAL A 306 6.31 19.26 32.90
C VAL A 306 5.06 19.06 32.05
N SER A 307 4.79 20.02 31.17
CA SER A 307 3.69 19.96 30.19
C SER A 307 3.81 18.74 29.28
N ASP A 308 2.70 18.28 28.71
CA ASP A 308 2.72 17.13 27.80
C ASP A 308 3.66 17.31 26.60
N ALA A 309 3.82 18.55 26.11
CA ALA A 309 4.80 18.89 25.08
C ALA A 309 6.25 18.68 25.54
N GLY A 310 6.54 18.96 26.81
CA GLY A 310 7.85 18.71 27.43
C GLY A 310 8.13 17.23 27.75
N ARG A 311 7.13 16.35 27.61
CA ARG A 311 7.26 14.88 27.81
C ARG A 311 7.51 14.12 26.49
N VAL A 312 7.62 14.82 25.35
CA VAL A 312 7.83 14.19 24.04
C VAL A 312 9.27 13.74 23.87
N VAL A 313 9.51 12.44 24.06
CA VAL A 313 10.85 11.84 23.86
C VAL A 313 11.21 11.70 22.38
N GLY A 314 10.25 11.57 21.46
CA GLY A 314 10.53 11.28 20.04
C GLY A 314 11.15 9.90 19.78
N ARG A 315 11.78 9.74 18.60
CA ARG A 315 12.38 8.47 18.13
C ARG A 315 13.71 8.20 18.83
N LEU A 316 13.89 6.96 19.29
CA LEU A 316 15.11 6.47 19.93
C LEU A 316 15.66 5.29 19.15
N ASN A 317 16.98 5.13 19.18
CA ASN A 317 17.68 3.99 18.59
C ASN A 317 17.39 2.70 19.38
N ASP A 318 17.55 1.55 18.73
CA ASP A 318 17.25 0.25 19.32
C ASP A 318 18.10 -0.05 20.56
N ALA A 319 19.35 0.39 20.56
CA ALA A 319 20.27 0.28 21.70
C ALA A 319 19.75 0.98 22.97
N ALA A 320 18.92 2.02 22.84
CA ALA A 320 18.30 2.67 23.99
C ALA A 320 17.34 1.74 24.74
N TYR A 321 16.93 0.61 24.16
CA TYR A 321 16.02 -0.36 24.76
C TYR A 321 16.73 -1.65 25.17
N GLU A 322 18.05 -1.60 25.37
CA GLU A 322 18.83 -2.74 25.85
C GLU A 322 18.38 -3.16 27.25
N SER A 323 18.39 -2.23 28.20
CA SER A 323 17.88 -2.37 29.56
C SER A 323 17.04 -1.16 29.96
N TRP A 324 16.33 -1.27 31.09
CA TRP A 324 15.51 -0.18 31.62
C TRP A 324 16.36 1.02 32.04
N GLU A 325 17.53 0.78 32.64
CA GLU A 325 18.48 1.79 33.10
C GLU A 325 19.10 2.54 31.91
N THR A 326 19.51 1.82 30.85
CA THR A 326 19.99 2.42 29.62
C THR A 326 18.91 3.31 28.99
N PHE A 327 17.68 2.82 28.96
CA PHE A 327 16.54 3.58 28.45
C PHE A 327 16.31 4.88 29.24
N LEU A 328 16.27 4.81 30.57
CA LEU A 328 16.08 5.98 31.43
C LEU A 328 17.24 6.97 31.32
N THR A 329 18.48 6.49 31.19
CA THR A 329 19.65 7.35 30.95
C THR A 329 19.49 8.16 29.67
N VAL A 330 19.18 7.48 28.56
CA VAL A 330 19.03 8.12 27.25
C VAL A 330 17.87 9.12 27.26
N VAL A 331 16.74 8.74 27.87
CA VAL A 331 15.57 9.61 27.97
C VAL A 331 15.82 10.80 28.89
N GLY A 332 16.42 10.57 30.05
CA GLY A 332 16.74 11.60 31.04
C GLY A 332 17.66 12.67 30.44
N THR A 333 18.72 12.26 29.75
CA THR A 333 19.60 13.17 29.01
C THR A 333 18.84 13.98 27.96
N ARG A 334 17.92 13.36 27.22
CA ARG A 334 17.13 14.07 26.19
C ARG A 334 16.13 15.07 26.78
N LEU A 335 15.56 14.75 27.94
CA LEU A 335 14.59 15.59 28.63
C LEU A 335 15.24 16.58 29.61
N GLY A 336 16.55 16.49 29.85
CA GLY A 336 17.26 17.31 30.83
C GLY A 336 16.87 16.99 32.28
N VAL A 337 16.45 15.77 32.58
CA VAL A 337 16.02 15.34 33.93
C VAL A 337 16.78 14.07 34.36
N ASP A 338 17.12 14.00 35.64
CA ASP A 338 17.73 12.80 36.22
C ASP A 338 16.64 11.81 36.64
N LEU A 339 16.47 10.75 35.86
CA LEU A 339 15.47 9.70 36.10
C LEU A 339 16.00 8.53 36.95
N LEU A 340 17.29 8.52 37.27
CA LEU A 340 17.95 7.42 38.00
C LEU A 340 18.19 7.76 39.48
N ASN A 341 18.27 9.04 39.84
CA ASN A 341 18.58 9.45 41.21
C ASN A 341 17.48 9.04 42.22
N GLY A 342 17.89 8.32 43.28
CA GLY A 342 17.00 7.87 44.35
C GLY A 342 16.03 6.75 43.98
N GLN A 343 16.32 5.97 42.94
CA GLN A 343 15.45 4.90 42.44
C GLN A 343 16.08 3.52 42.59
N GLN A 344 15.38 2.62 43.29
CA GLN A 344 15.67 1.18 43.26
C GLN A 344 14.68 0.55 42.29
N PHE A 345 15.15 0.21 41.09
CA PHE A 345 14.34 -0.40 40.05
C PHE A 345 14.40 -1.92 40.18
N ASP A 346 13.29 -2.55 40.54
CA ASP A 346 13.18 -4.00 40.67
C ASP A 346 12.57 -4.60 39.38
N PHE A 347 13.14 -4.20 38.23
CA PHE A 347 12.73 -4.65 36.91
C PHE A 347 13.65 -5.78 36.41
N PRO A 348 13.10 -6.91 35.95
CA PRO A 348 13.90 -7.92 35.26
C PRO A 348 14.44 -7.34 33.95
N SER A 349 15.75 -7.14 33.86
CA SER A 349 16.46 -6.72 32.63
C SER A 349 16.22 -7.67 31.45
N ALA A 350 15.82 -8.91 31.73
CA ALA A 350 15.46 -9.91 30.73
C ALA A 350 13.95 -10.18 30.74
N SER A 351 13.37 -10.46 29.55
CA SER A 351 11.96 -10.86 29.42
C SER A 351 11.66 -11.96 30.43
N VAL A 352 10.76 -11.71 31.36
CA VAL A 352 10.37 -12.71 32.36
C VAL A 352 9.87 -13.92 31.59
N ALA A 353 10.53 -15.06 31.77
CA ALA A 353 10.06 -16.32 31.21
C ALA A 353 8.60 -16.51 31.64
N ALA A 354 7.76 -17.01 30.72
CA ALA A 354 6.42 -17.43 31.08
C ALA A 354 6.53 -18.41 32.26
N PRO A 355 5.61 -18.37 33.24
CA PRO A 355 5.67 -19.30 34.35
C PRO A 355 5.69 -20.74 33.79
N ALA A 356 6.62 -21.57 34.28
CA ALA A 356 6.47 -23.01 34.16
C ALA A 356 5.06 -23.34 34.69
N ALA A 357 4.31 -24.15 33.94
CA ALA A 357 2.89 -24.42 34.15
C ALA A 357 2.50 -24.32 35.64
N ALA A 358 1.72 -23.28 35.96
CA ALA A 358 1.33 -23.00 37.33
C ALA A 358 0.57 -24.20 37.89
N THR A 359 1.23 -24.97 38.76
CA THR A 359 0.53 -25.81 39.72
C THR A 359 -0.35 -24.89 40.55
N ALA A 360 -1.64 -25.22 40.63
CA ALA A 360 -2.61 -24.46 41.42
C ALA A 360 -2.10 -24.33 42.87
N GLY A 361 -1.58 -23.15 43.23
CA GLY A 361 -0.96 -22.90 44.54
C GLY A 361 0.39 -22.16 44.52
N ALA A 362 1.03 -21.95 43.36
CA ALA A 362 2.29 -21.19 43.31
C ALA A 362 2.06 -19.68 43.57
N VAL A 363 2.67 -19.15 44.64
CA VAL A 363 2.67 -17.72 44.98
C VAL A 363 3.49 -16.96 43.94
N ASP A 364 2.91 -15.94 43.31
CA ASP A 364 3.60 -15.06 42.35
C ASP A 364 4.67 -14.22 43.10
N THR A 365 5.95 -14.63 42.99
CA THR A 365 7.09 -13.99 43.67
C THR A 365 7.61 -12.73 42.98
N ARG A 366 6.92 -12.22 41.96
CA ARG A 366 7.36 -11.03 41.20
C ARG A 366 7.18 -9.73 41.99
N SER A 367 8.14 -8.81 41.83
CA SER A 367 7.98 -7.42 42.29
C SER A 367 6.73 -6.79 41.65
N LYS A 368 6.14 -5.77 42.31
CA LYS A 368 4.95 -5.06 41.77
C LYS A 368 5.22 -4.51 40.37
N ASP A 369 6.43 -4.06 40.12
CA ASP A 369 6.84 -3.46 38.84
C ASP A 369 7.11 -4.52 37.76
N ALA A 370 7.67 -5.69 38.12
CA ALA A 370 7.75 -6.84 37.23
C ALA A 370 6.36 -7.36 36.82
N ASN A 371 5.40 -7.36 37.76
CA ASN A 371 4.01 -7.74 37.48
C ASN A 371 3.33 -6.72 36.54
N LEU A 372 3.54 -5.43 36.75
CA LEU A 372 3.04 -4.37 35.86
C LEU A 372 3.63 -4.49 34.45
N SER A 373 4.95 -4.66 34.34
CA SER A 373 5.64 -4.86 33.06
C SER A 373 5.04 -6.03 32.28
N TYR A 374 4.84 -7.17 32.93
CA TYR A 374 4.20 -8.34 32.32
C TYR A 374 2.76 -8.08 31.87
N LYS A 375 1.96 -7.37 32.69
CA LYS A 375 0.59 -6.97 32.32
C LYS A 375 0.57 -6.03 31.10
N LEU A 376 1.51 -5.09 31.02
CA LEU A 376 1.65 -4.19 29.88
C LEU A 376 2.07 -4.95 28.61
N GLU A 377 2.95 -5.96 28.71
CA GLU A 377 3.28 -6.85 27.60
C GLU A 377 2.04 -7.56 27.05
N ILE A 378 1.23 -8.15 27.94
CA ILE A 378 -0.02 -8.82 27.56
C ILE A 378 -0.97 -7.83 26.90
N LEU A 379 -1.22 -6.68 27.55
CA LEU A 379 -2.12 -5.67 27.03
C LEU A 379 -1.71 -5.20 25.64
N HIS A 380 -0.42 -4.95 25.42
CA HIS A 380 0.10 -4.55 24.11
C HIS A 380 -0.17 -5.62 23.05
N VAL A 381 0.11 -6.89 23.34
CA VAL A 381 -0.16 -8.00 22.43
C VAL A 381 -1.64 -8.12 22.10
N LEU A 382 -2.52 -8.04 23.11
CA LEU A 382 -3.96 -8.10 22.92
C LEU A 382 -4.47 -6.94 22.05
N ARG A 383 -3.98 -5.71 22.28
CA ARG A 383 -4.31 -4.54 21.44
C ARG A 383 -3.88 -4.74 19.99
N CYS A 384 -2.67 -5.25 19.75
CA CYS A 384 -2.18 -5.49 18.40
C CYS A 384 -2.99 -6.59 17.68
N LEU A 385 -3.49 -7.60 18.41
CA LEU A 385 -4.36 -8.63 17.85
C LEU A 385 -5.71 -8.05 17.41
N VAL A 386 -6.25 -7.07 18.12
CA VAL A 386 -7.45 -6.32 17.69
C VAL A 386 -7.15 -5.40 16.50
N GLY A 387 -5.88 -5.05 16.25
CA GLY A 387 -5.48 -4.16 15.16
C GLY A 387 -5.96 -4.58 13.77
N SER A 388 -6.11 -5.88 13.50
CA SER A 388 -6.68 -6.34 12.22
C SER A 388 -8.11 -5.89 12.02
N LEU A 389 -8.93 -5.86 13.07
CA LEU A 389 -10.30 -5.36 13.00
C LEU A 389 -10.34 -3.86 12.73
N VAL A 390 -9.37 -3.10 13.23
CA VAL A 390 -9.28 -1.66 12.94
C VAL A 390 -8.93 -1.44 11.47
N GLU A 391 -8.00 -2.23 10.91
CA GLU A 391 -7.75 -2.23 9.47
C GLU A 391 -8.99 -2.63 8.67
N ASP A 392 -9.71 -3.67 9.10
CA ASP A 392 -10.93 -4.13 8.44
C ASP A 392 -12.02 -3.05 8.43
N LEU A 393 -12.21 -2.32 9.54
CA LEU A 393 -13.14 -1.18 9.59
C LEU A 393 -12.77 -0.10 8.58
N ILE A 394 -11.47 0.23 8.44
CA ILE A 394 -11.01 1.20 7.45
C ILE A 394 -11.30 0.69 6.03
N VAL A 395 -11.00 -0.58 5.73
CA VAL A 395 -11.25 -1.19 4.42
C VAL A 395 -12.74 -1.20 4.08
N VAL A 396 -13.60 -1.62 5.02
CA VAL A 396 -15.06 -1.65 4.84
C VAL A 396 -15.60 -0.24 4.62
N ASP A 397 -15.14 0.74 5.39
CA ASP A 397 -15.51 2.15 5.20
C ASP A 397 -15.15 2.65 3.79
N ARG A 398 -13.95 2.34 3.29
CA ARG A 398 -13.57 2.71 1.91
C ARG A 398 -14.37 1.97 0.85
N TYR A 399 -14.66 0.69 1.07
CA TYR A 399 -15.46 -0.12 0.18
C TYR A 399 -16.89 0.42 0.06
N MET A 400 -17.54 0.73 1.19
CA MET A 400 -18.87 1.32 1.23
C MET A 400 -18.90 2.69 0.56
N TYR A 401 -17.91 3.54 0.82
CA TYR A 401 -17.79 4.84 0.14
C TYR A 401 -17.73 4.67 -1.39
N LEU A 402 -16.94 3.72 -1.89
CA LEU A 402 -16.87 3.45 -3.32
C LEU A 402 -18.20 2.92 -3.87
N LEU A 403 -18.91 2.05 -3.15
CA LEU A 403 -20.23 1.59 -3.56
C LEU A 403 -21.23 2.74 -3.66
N GLU A 404 -21.30 3.59 -2.64
CA GLU A 404 -22.17 4.76 -2.59
C GLU A 404 -21.90 5.69 -3.78
N GLU A 405 -20.66 6.14 -3.92
CA GLU A 405 -20.30 7.13 -4.93
C GLU A 405 -20.34 6.56 -6.34
N CYS A 406 -19.88 5.32 -6.56
CA CYS A 406 -19.89 4.71 -7.89
C CYS A 406 -21.30 4.42 -8.40
N SER A 407 -22.26 4.14 -7.50
CA SER A 407 -23.67 3.94 -7.88
C SER A 407 -24.34 5.22 -8.40
N ALA A 408 -23.80 6.39 -8.05
CA ALA A 408 -24.28 7.69 -8.51
C ALA A 408 -23.54 8.22 -9.75
N LEU A 409 -22.48 7.54 -10.22
CA LEU A 409 -21.70 8.00 -11.36
C LEU A 409 -22.47 7.82 -12.68
N PRO A 410 -22.39 8.80 -13.60
CA PRO A 410 -22.89 8.62 -14.95
C PRO A 410 -22.06 7.58 -15.69
N PHE A 411 -22.70 6.56 -16.27
CA PHE A 411 -22.05 5.66 -17.20
C PHE A 411 -22.32 6.16 -18.63
N ALA A 412 -21.28 6.48 -19.38
CA ALA A 412 -21.42 6.77 -20.79
C ALA A 412 -21.89 5.49 -21.48
N ALA A 413 -23.14 5.47 -21.97
CA ALA A 413 -23.58 4.46 -22.91
C ALA A 413 -22.67 4.62 -24.14
N GLU A 414 -21.70 3.72 -24.31
CA GLU A 414 -21.05 3.60 -25.60
C GLU A 414 -22.10 3.01 -26.54
N ASP A 415 -22.35 3.69 -27.66
CA ASP A 415 -23.13 3.15 -28.77
C ASP A 415 -22.36 1.94 -29.32
N ASP A 416 -22.55 0.77 -28.71
CA ASP A 416 -22.13 -0.48 -29.32
C ASP A 416 -22.95 -0.61 -30.61
N GLU A 417 -22.28 -0.68 -31.76
CA GLU A 417 -22.89 -0.89 -33.09
C GLU A 417 -23.79 -2.14 -33.14
N ARG A 418 -23.76 -2.97 -32.09
CA ARG A 418 -24.63 -4.13 -31.85
C ARG A 418 -25.98 -3.82 -31.19
N GLY A 419 -26.30 -2.57 -30.88
CA GLY A 419 -27.66 -2.16 -30.46
C GLY A 419 -28.11 -2.67 -29.09
N MET A 420 -27.18 -3.03 -28.19
CA MET A 420 -27.49 -3.38 -26.80
C MET A 420 -27.27 -2.17 -25.88
N THR A 421 -28.29 -1.33 -25.72
CA THR A 421 -28.30 -0.24 -24.74
C THR A 421 -28.47 -0.80 -23.32
N GLY A 422 -27.37 -1.24 -22.71
CA GLY A 422 -27.32 -1.48 -21.26
C GLY A 422 -26.71 -0.27 -20.57
N ALA A 423 -27.38 0.29 -19.56
CA ALA A 423 -26.71 1.22 -18.64
C ALA A 423 -25.58 0.45 -17.95
N GLY A 424 -24.32 0.76 -18.27
CA GLY A 424 -23.21 0.11 -17.60
C GLY A 424 -23.16 0.53 -16.14
N GLU A 425 -22.76 -0.39 -15.28
CA GLU A 425 -22.54 -0.14 -13.85
C GLU A 425 -21.04 -0.24 -13.55
N TRP A 426 -20.62 0.46 -12.50
CA TRP A 426 -19.30 0.29 -11.91
C TRP A 426 -19.36 -0.85 -10.89
N GLU A 427 -18.46 -1.82 -11.01
CA GLU A 427 -18.26 -2.87 -10.03
C GLU A 427 -17.15 -2.48 -9.06
N VAL A 428 -17.43 -2.65 -7.77
CA VAL A 428 -16.47 -2.40 -6.69
C VAL A 428 -16.15 -3.73 -6.01
N ASN A 429 -14.86 -4.06 -5.94
CA ASN A 429 -14.37 -5.32 -5.41
C ASN A 429 -13.29 -5.12 -4.35
N VAL A 430 -13.28 -6.00 -3.34
CA VAL A 430 -12.22 -6.10 -2.33
C VAL A 430 -11.44 -7.38 -2.58
N VAL A 431 -10.18 -7.25 -3.00
CA VAL A 431 -9.37 -8.38 -3.48
C VAL A 431 -8.18 -8.60 -2.56
N ASN A 432 -8.00 -9.81 -2.05
CA ASN A 432 -6.76 -10.19 -1.37
C ASN A 432 -5.68 -10.51 -2.41
N VAL A 433 -4.66 -9.67 -2.56
CA VAL A 433 -3.67 -9.76 -3.65
C VAL A 433 -2.38 -10.48 -3.24
N PHE A 434 -1.97 -10.35 -1.98
CA PHE A 434 -0.67 -10.84 -1.52
C PHE A 434 -0.79 -12.02 -0.56
N ASP A 435 0.11 -12.98 -0.72
CA ASP A 435 0.38 -13.98 0.31
C ASP A 435 1.08 -13.32 1.49
N GLN A 436 0.38 -13.24 2.63
CA GLN A 436 0.91 -12.67 3.85
C GLN A 436 2.16 -13.40 4.34
N LEU A 437 2.34 -14.70 4.04
CA LEU A 437 3.52 -15.48 4.45
C LEU A 437 4.82 -14.95 3.83
N THR A 438 4.74 -14.21 2.71
CA THR A 438 5.89 -13.53 2.09
C THR A 438 6.36 -12.28 2.85
N GLY A 439 5.69 -11.95 3.96
CA GLY A 439 5.91 -10.74 4.75
C GLY A 439 5.10 -9.54 4.25
N SER A 440 4.27 -9.71 3.22
CA SER A 440 3.32 -8.69 2.75
C SER A 440 1.99 -8.76 3.50
N ALA A 441 1.98 -8.18 4.69
CA ALA A 441 0.82 -8.15 5.57
C ALA A 441 -0.40 -7.42 4.98
N ARG A 442 -0.18 -6.35 4.20
CA ARG A 442 -1.22 -5.46 3.69
C ARG A 442 -1.70 -5.98 2.35
N ASN A 443 -2.56 -6.98 2.42
CA ASN A 443 -2.90 -7.83 1.30
C ASN A 443 -4.17 -7.42 0.56
N ILE A 444 -4.84 -6.31 0.91
CA ILE A 444 -6.15 -5.96 0.36
C ILE A 444 -6.01 -4.83 -0.67
N ALA A 445 -6.52 -5.07 -1.88
CA ALA A 445 -6.75 -4.07 -2.91
C ALA A 445 -8.24 -3.72 -3.00
N LEU A 446 -8.53 -2.42 -3.17
CA LEU A 446 -9.82 -1.95 -3.64
C LEU A 446 -9.74 -1.82 -5.16
N VAL A 447 -10.69 -2.45 -5.85
CA VAL A 447 -10.76 -2.47 -7.31
C VAL A 447 -12.08 -1.85 -7.74
N VAL A 448 -12.04 -0.91 -8.67
CA VAL A 448 -13.21 -0.36 -9.37
C VAL A 448 -13.00 -0.58 -10.87
N SER A 449 -13.95 -1.23 -11.52
CA SER A 449 -13.93 -1.49 -12.96
C SER A 449 -15.36 -1.44 -13.51
N PRO A 450 -15.56 -1.22 -14.81
CA PRO A 450 -16.87 -1.45 -15.43
C PRO A 450 -17.32 -2.92 -15.17
N ALA A 451 -18.58 -3.12 -14.78
CA ALA A 451 -19.10 -4.41 -14.31
C ALA A 451 -19.23 -5.44 -15.42
N ASP A 452 -18.51 -6.58 -15.39
CA ASP A 452 -18.56 -7.61 -16.43
C ASP A 452 -19.62 -8.71 -16.26
N PHE A 453 -20.13 -9.19 -17.40
CA PHE A 453 -20.99 -10.37 -17.50
C PHE A 453 -20.31 -11.55 -16.82
N LYS A 454 -21.01 -12.17 -15.85
CA LYS A 454 -20.54 -13.31 -15.06
C LYS A 454 -19.85 -14.37 -15.92
N GLY A 455 -18.56 -14.56 -15.69
CA GLY A 455 -17.74 -15.58 -16.35
C GLY A 455 -16.54 -15.98 -15.51
N GLY A 456 -16.77 -16.44 -14.29
CA GLY A 456 -15.74 -16.97 -13.38
C GLY A 456 -16.32 -17.08 -11.97
N GLU A 457 -16.21 -18.25 -11.35
CA GLU A 457 -17.00 -18.70 -10.21
C GLU A 457 -16.95 -17.79 -8.96
N LYS A 458 -18.10 -17.75 -8.26
CA LYS A 458 -18.36 -17.04 -7.00
C LYS A 458 -17.55 -17.57 -5.81
#